data_AF-K2F892-F1
#
_entry.id   AF-K2F892-F1
#
_cell.length_a   1.000
_cell.length_b   1.000
_cell.length_c   1.000
_cell.angle_alpha   90.00
_cell.angle_beta   90.00
_cell.angle_gamma   90.00
#
_symmetry.space_group_name_H-M   'P 1'
#
loop_
_entity.id
_entity.type
_entity.pdbx_description
1 polymer ?
#
loop_
_entity_poly.entity_id
_entity_poly.type
_entity_poly.pdbx_seq_one_letter_code
_entity_poly.pdbx_strand_id
1 'polypeptide(L)'
;MINFKLENNLIGDENWPEISSVYVAGNKKAMPLNPEKDEEYNEAVIQSWDKIVVLHAMSSKPTKFYIGFTDKFVTKYLKHEFLTDVKFAMRVGPKNFQILALPKNIEDKILLEVVEYTTENDAKYKDLILI
;
A
#
# COMPACT_ATOMS: atom_id res chain seq x y z
N MET A 1 11.13 -7.51 38.56
CA MET A 1 10.27 -7.44 37.36
C MET A 1 9.91 -5.97 37.15
N ILE A 2 10.11 -5.45 35.94
CA ILE A 2 9.71 -4.07 35.60
C ILE A 2 8.22 -4.14 35.25
N ASN A 3 7.40 -3.43 36.00
CA ASN A 3 5.95 -3.36 35.75
C ASN A 3 5.71 -2.21 34.78
N PHE A 4 5.48 -2.54 33.50
CA PHE A 4 5.08 -1.55 32.52
C PHE A 4 3.61 -1.18 32.75
N LYS A 5 3.36 0.08 33.13
CA LYS A 5 2.02 0.63 33.04
C LYS A 5 1.70 0.82 31.56
N LEU A 6 0.68 0.11 31.08
CA LEU A 6 0.08 0.40 29.78
C LEU A 6 -0.59 1.77 29.91
N GLU A 7 -0.04 2.79 29.26
CA GLU A 7 -0.65 4.13 29.24
C GLU A 7 -2.00 4.09 28.51
N ASN A 8 -2.13 3.22 27.50
CA ASN A 8 -3.36 2.87 26.79
C ASN A 8 -3.50 1.33 26.71
N ASN A 9 -4.50 0.76 27.38
CA ASN A 9 -4.75 -0.69 27.31
C ASN A 9 -5.56 -1.03 26.05
N LEU A 10 -4.87 -1.18 24.91
CA LEU A 10 -5.49 -1.62 23.65
C LEU A 10 -6.05 -3.05 23.73
N ILE A 11 -5.70 -3.82 24.76
CA ILE A 11 -6.29 -5.13 25.05
C ILE A 11 -7.58 -4.89 25.84
N GLY A 12 -8.69 -4.74 25.12
CA GLY A 12 -10.03 -4.55 25.68
C GLY A 12 -10.72 -3.25 25.30
N ASP A 13 -10.00 -2.31 24.69
CA ASP A 13 -10.66 -1.25 23.92
C ASP A 13 -11.31 -1.90 22.70
N GLU A 14 -12.62 -1.67 22.51
CA GLU A 14 -13.43 -2.27 21.44
C GLU A 14 -12.93 -1.94 20.02
N ASN A 15 -11.93 -1.07 19.88
CA ASN A 15 -11.30 -0.74 18.61
C ASN A 15 -9.77 -0.81 18.73
N TRP A 16 -9.20 -1.96 18.36
CA TRP A 16 -7.81 -1.96 17.88
C TRP A 16 -7.69 -0.91 16.77
N PRO A 17 -6.61 -0.11 16.73
CA PRO A 17 -6.45 0.90 15.69
C PRO A 17 -6.52 0.25 14.30
N GLU A 18 -7.48 0.70 13.50
CA GLU A 18 -7.68 0.18 12.15
C GLU A 18 -6.58 0.71 11.23
N ILE A 19 -5.88 -0.22 10.56
CA ILE A 19 -4.94 0.12 9.51
C ILE A 19 -5.74 0.38 8.24
N SER A 20 -5.67 1.62 7.74
CA SER A 20 -6.36 2.00 6.51
C SER A 20 -5.86 1.16 5.35
N SER A 21 -6.81 0.62 4.59
CA SER A 21 -6.52 -0.34 3.54
C SER A 21 -7.51 -0.29 2.39
N VAL A 22 -7.02 -0.63 1.21
CA VAL A 22 -7.79 -0.67 -0.03
C VAL A 22 -7.62 -2.03 -0.68
N TYR A 23 -8.74 -2.66 -1.03
CA TYR A 23 -8.73 -3.88 -1.82
C TYR A 23 -8.62 -3.54 -3.32
N VAL A 24 -7.66 -4.16 -3.99
CA VAL A 24 -7.40 -3.97 -5.41
C VAL A 24 -7.64 -5.28 -6.15
N ALA A 25 -8.57 -5.24 -7.11
CA ALA A 25 -8.81 -6.36 -8.00
C ALA A 25 -7.66 -6.48 -9.01
N GLY A 26 -7.10 -7.68 -9.14
CA GLY A 26 -6.03 -7.99 -10.07
C GLY A 26 -6.48 -7.92 -11.53
N ASN A 27 -5.51 -7.66 -12.40
CA ASN A 27 -5.68 -7.68 -13.85
C ASN A 27 -5.35 -9.06 -14.41
N LYS A 28 -6.36 -9.91 -14.64
CA LYS A 28 -6.14 -11.27 -15.18
C LYS A 28 -5.37 -11.34 -16.51
N LYS A 29 -5.25 -10.22 -17.24
CA LYS A 29 -4.46 -10.14 -18.48
C LYS A 29 -2.97 -9.86 -18.23
N ALA A 30 -2.60 -9.42 -17.04
CA ALA A 30 -1.22 -9.16 -16.67
C ALA A 30 -0.41 -10.46 -16.61
N MET A 31 0.83 -10.40 -17.06
CA MET A 31 1.74 -11.55 -17.05
C MET A 31 2.08 -11.93 -15.59
N PRO A 32 1.95 -13.21 -15.20
CA PRO A 32 2.31 -13.64 -13.85
C PRO A 32 3.82 -13.71 -13.65
N LEU A 33 4.25 -13.52 -12.40
CA LEU A 33 5.62 -13.78 -11.97
C LEU A 33 5.95 -15.27 -12.11
N ASN A 34 7.23 -15.57 -12.39
CA ASN A 34 7.73 -16.92 -12.52
C ASN A 34 8.71 -17.24 -11.36
N PRO A 35 8.35 -18.14 -10.43
CA PRO A 35 9.20 -18.48 -9.28
C PRO A 35 10.48 -19.23 -9.65
N GLU A 36 10.59 -19.77 -10.86
CA GLU A 36 11.79 -20.45 -11.37
C GLU A 36 12.79 -19.49 -12.04
N LYS A 37 12.40 -18.22 -12.22
CA LYS A 37 13.23 -17.17 -12.79
C LYS A 37 13.81 -16.29 -11.69
N ASP A 38 14.89 -15.58 -12.04
CA ASP A 38 15.57 -14.67 -11.14
C ASP A 38 14.76 -13.40 -10.86
N GLU A 39 15.32 -12.56 -9.99
CA GLU A 39 14.71 -11.29 -9.57
C GLU A 39 14.64 -10.29 -10.72
N GLU A 40 15.68 -10.22 -11.57
CA GLU A 40 15.73 -9.29 -12.71
C GLU A 40 14.62 -9.57 -13.72
N TYR A 41 14.40 -10.84 -14.07
CA TYR A 41 13.29 -11.24 -14.93
C TYR A 41 11.93 -10.84 -14.33
N ASN A 42 11.73 -11.14 -13.04
CA ASN A 42 10.45 -10.85 -12.38
C ASN A 42 10.22 -9.35 -12.21
N GLU A 43 11.26 -8.56 -12.00
CA GLU A 43 11.19 -7.10 -12.02
C GLU A 43 10.76 -6.60 -13.40
N ALA A 44 11.35 -7.11 -14.49
CA ALA A 44 10.92 -6.76 -15.84
C ALA A 44 9.44 -7.12 -16.12
N VAL A 45 8.97 -8.25 -15.58
CA VAL A 45 7.54 -8.62 -15.66
C VAL A 45 6.68 -7.61 -14.90
N ILE A 46 7.06 -7.20 -13.69
CA ILE A 46 6.34 -6.16 -12.94
C ILE A 46 6.29 -4.85 -13.73
N GLN A 47 7.43 -4.41 -14.26
CA GLN A 47 7.52 -3.17 -15.05
C GLN A 47 6.71 -3.22 -16.36
N SER A 48 6.37 -4.42 -16.85
CA SER A 48 5.50 -4.59 -18.03
C SER A 48 4.00 -4.42 -17.74
N TRP A 49 3.59 -4.36 -16.46
CA TRP A 49 2.18 -4.22 -16.09
C TRP A 49 1.68 -2.80 -16.30
N ASP A 50 0.99 -2.58 -17.42
CA ASP A 50 0.47 -1.28 -17.86
C ASP A 50 -0.58 -0.69 -16.91
N LYS A 51 -1.44 -1.54 -16.34
CA LYS A 51 -2.56 -1.11 -15.50
C LYS A 51 -2.06 -0.67 -14.14
N ILE A 52 -2.50 0.52 -13.73
CA ILE A 52 -2.22 1.09 -12.42
C ILE A 52 -3.50 1.45 -11.67
N VAL A 53 -3.39 1.57 -10.36
CA VAL A 53 -4.38 2.21 -9.50
C VAL A 53 -3.75 3.44 -8.86
N VAL A 54 -4.41 4.59 -8.97
CA VAL A 54 -3.99 5.83 -8.33
C VAL A 54 -4.68 5.94 -6.98
N LEU A 55 -3.88 6.17 -5.94
CA LEU A 55 -4.33 6.26 -4.57
C LEU A 55 -4.00 7.62 -4.00
N HIS A 56 -4.75 8.00 -2.97
CA HIS A 56 -4.53 9.23 -2.21
C HIS A 56 -4.54 8.91 -0.72
N ALA A 57 -3.44 9.25 -0.05
CA ALA A 57 -3.28 9.06 1.39
C ALA A 57 -3.39 10.41 2.11
N MET A 58 -4.40 10.53 2.97
CA MET A 58 -4.75 11.77 3.68
C MET A 58 -4.76 11.57 5.19
N SER A 59 -4.59 12.66 5.94
CA SER A 59 -4.75 12.73 7.38
C SER A 59 -5.10 14.16 7.78
N SER A 60 -5.69 14.36 8.96
CA SER A 60 -6.03 15.69 9.49
C SER A 60 -4.80 16.53 9.88
N LYS A 61 -3.64 15.88 10.03
CA LYS A 61 -2.34 16.50 10.26
C LYS A 61 -1.28 15.80 9.39
N PRO A 62 -0.13 16.43 9.11
CA PRO A 62 0.97 15.75 8.44
C PRO A 62 1.40 14.50 9.23
N THR A 63 1.18 13.32 8.64
CA THR A 63 1.42 12.01 9.26
C THR A 63 2.39 11.22 8.41
N LYS A 64 3.39 10.62 9.06
CA LYS A 64 4.38 9.76 8.41
C LYS A 64 3.89 8.32 8.34
N PHE A 65 4.10 7.66 7.22
CA PHE A 65 3.60 6.30 7.01
C PHE A 65 4.43 5.50 6.00
N TYR A 66 4.23 4.19 6.00
CA TYR A 66 4.76 3.26 5.01
C TYR A 66 3.63 2.67 4.18
N ILE A 67 3.94 2.30 2.95
CA ILE A 67 3.01 1.55 2.10
C ILE A 67 3.26 0.05 2.28
N GLY A 68 2.21 -0.68 2.64
CA GLY A 68 2.20 -2.14 2.77
C GLY A 68 1.35 -2.83 1.71
N PHE A 69 1.66 -4.09 1.44
CA PHE A 69 0.90 -4.97 0.54
C PHE A 69 0.68 -6.32 1.20
N THR A 70 -0.53 -6.87 1.06
CA THR A 70 -0.84 -8.21 1.54
C THR A 70 -1.68 -9.00 0.56
N ASP A 71 -1.41 -10.31 0.48
CA ASP A 71 -2.15 -11.29 -0.31
C ASP A 71 -2.97 -12.26 0.56
N LYS A 72 -3.30 -11.82 1.80
CA LYS A 72 -3.92 -12.57 2.91
C LYS A 72 -2.97 -13.42 3.75
N PHE A 73 -1.84 -13.90 3.20
CA PHE A 73 -0.93 -14.78 3.92
C PHE A 73 0.34 -14.07 4.36
N VAL A 74 0.84 -13.17 3.52
CA VAL A 74 2.07 -12.45 3.77
C VAL A 74 1.81 -10.96 3.63
N THR A 75 2.31 -10.18 4.59
CA THR A 75 2.34 -8.72 4.50
C THR A 75 3.78 -8.27 4.31
N LYS A 76 4.02 -7.53 3.23
CA LYS A 76 5.29 -6.83 2.97
C LYS A 76 5.05 -5.34 3.01
N TYR A 77 6.10 -4.56 3.16
CA TYR A 77 6.01 -3.10 3.06
C TYR A 77 7.24 -2.52 2.38
N LEU A 78 7.02 -1.40 1.69
CA LEU A 78 8.09 -0.60 1.12
C LEU A 78 8.70 0.22 2.25
N LYS A 79 10.00 0.03 2.51
CA LYS A 79 10.75 0.76 3.54
C LYS A 79 11.12 2.18 3.08
N HIS A 80 10.13 2.90 2.55
CA HIS A 80 10.20 4.31 2.18
C HIS A 80 9.15 5.07 2.99
N GLU A 81 9.57 6.13 3.67
CA GLU A 81 8.67 6.94 4.50
C GLU A 81 7.96 7.97 3.62
N PHE A 82 6.63 7.92 3.61
CA PHE A 82 5.77 8.91 2.96
C PHE A 82 5.20 9.88 4.00
N LEU A 83 4.77 11.05 3.53
CA LEU A 83 4.03 12.04 4.31
C LEU A 83 2.64 12.23 3.69
N THR A 84 1.59 12.29 4.52
CA THR A 84 0.20 12.40 4.05
C THR A 84 -0.12 13.73 3.33
N ASP A 85 -1.26 13.70 2.63
CA ASP A 85 -1.66 14.53 1.50
C ASP A 85 -0.81 14.25 0.25
N VAL A 86 -0.63 12.96 -0.05
CA VAL A 86 0.17 12.47 -1.18
C VAL A 86 -0.63 11.53 -2.06
N LYS A 87 -0.52 11.74 -3.38
CA LYS A 87 -0.98 10.81 -4.41
C LYS A 87 0.17 9.97 -4.92
N PHE A 88 -0.10 8.70 -5.14
CA PHE A 88 0.85 7.75 -5.71
C PHE A 88 0.10 6.72 -6.55
N ALA A 89 0.82 6.09 -7.46
CA ALA A 89 0.30 5.05 -8.33
C ALA A 89 0.89 3.70 -7.96
N MET A 90 0.15 2.64 -8.28
CA MET A 90 0.52 1.27 -7.99
C MET A 90 0.23 0.36 -9.17
N ARG A 91 1.20 -0.44 -9.61
CA ARG A 91 0.98 -1.44 -10.66
C ARG A 91 0.03 -2.54 -10.20
N VAL A 92 -0.85 -2.97 -11.11
CA VAL A 92 -1.88 -3.97 -10.84
C VAL A 92 -1.54 -5.27 -11.56
N GLY A 93 -0.94 -6.20 -10.82
CA GLY A 93 -0.64 -7.55 -11.28
C GLY A 93 -1.89 -8.46 -11.40
N PRO A 94 -1.70 -9.75 -11.71
CA PRO A 94 -2.81 -10.65 -12.03
C PRO A 94 -3.64 -11.13 -10.84
N LYS A 95 -3.11 -11.04 -9.63
CA LYS A 95 -3.79 -11.47 -8.40
C LYS A 95 -4.38 -10.27 -7.68
N ASN A 96 -5.46 -10.51 -6.95
CA ASN A 96 -6.01 -9.50 -6.05
C ASN A 96 -5.07 -9.31 -4.85
N PHE A 97 -4.98 -8.09 -4.35
CA PHE A 97 -4.14 -7.75 -3.20
C PHE A 97 -4.77 -6.60 -2.44
N GLN A 98 -4.27 -6.35 -1.24
CA GLN A 98 -4.70 -5.23 -0.41
C GLN A 98 -3.50 -4.33 -0.14
N ILE A 99 -3.72 -3.04 -0.33
CA ILE A 99 -2.75 -1.98 -0.06
C ILE A 99 -3.06 -1.42 1.31
N LEU A 100 -2.02 -1.21 2.11
CA LEU A 100 -2.10 -0.71 3.48
C LEU A 100 -1.36 0.63 3.57
N ALA A 101 -1.93 1.61 4.27
CA ALA A 101 -1.19 2.77 4.75
C ALA A 101 -0.85 2.54 6.22
N LEU A 102 0.41 2.16 6.49
CA LEU A 102 0.91 1.81 7.83
C LEU A 102 1.44 3.07 8.52
N PRO A 103 0.70 3.69 9.45
CA PRO A 103 1.19 4.89 10.11
C PRO A 103 2.41 4.56 10.97
N LYS A 104 3.37 5.48 11.04
CA LYS A 104 4.57 5.30 11.88
C LYS A 104 4.23 5.31 13.36
N ASN A 105 3.22 6.09 13.74
CA ASN A 105 2.56 6.02 15.05
C ASN A 105 1.18 5.40 14.84
N ILE A 106 0.90 4.27 15.48
CA ILE A 106 -0.34 3.51 15.28
C ILE A 106 -1.62 4.26 15.69
N GLU A 107 -1.49 5.31 16.52
CA GLU A 107 -2.59 6.17 16.92
C GLU A 107 -2.96 7.20 15.84
N ASP A 108 -2.08 7.44 14.86
CA ASP A 108 -2.36 8.37 13.78
C ASP A 108 -3.31 7.75 12.75
N LYS A 109 -4.44 8.44 12.52
CA LYS A 109 -5.44 8.03 11.54
C LYS A 109 -5.06 8.49 10.14
N ILE A 110 -4.96 7.55 9.22
CA ILE A 110 -4.75 7.81 7.79
C ILE A 110 -6.00 7.34 7.05
N LEU A 111 -6.44 8.09 6.05
CA LEU A 111 -7.42 7.67 5.07
C LEU A 111 -6.68 7.32 3.78
N LEU A 112 -6.96 6.15 3.23
CA LEU A 112 -6.45 5.72 1.92
C LEU A 112 -7.63 5.51 0.98
N GLU A 113 -7.67 6.26 -0.11
CA GLU A 113 -8.74 6.17 -1.11
C GLU A 113 -8.20 5.78 -2.49
N VAL A 114 -9.02 5.07 -3.26
CA VAL A 114 -8.80 4.90 -4.70
C VAL A 114 -9.31 6.14 -5.40
N VAL A 115 -8.42 6.82 -6.11
CA VAL A 115 -8.80 7.94 -6.97
C VAL A 115 -9.34 7.40 -8.29
N GLU A 116 -8.58 6.53 -8.94
CA GLU A 116 -8.97 5.92 -10.21
C GLU A 116 -8.11 4.72 -10.60
N TYR A 117 -8.62 3.95 -11.56
CA TYR A 117 -7.86 2.91 -12.27
C TYR A 117 -7.56 3.40 -13.68
N THR A 118 -6.30 3.39 -14.07
CA THR A 118 -5.84 3.87 -15.38
C THR A 118 -4.62 3.05 -15.83
N THR A 119 -3.82 3.59 -16.75
CA THR A 119 -2.55 3.01 -17.22
C THR A 119 -1.36 3.90 -16.89
N GLU A 120 -0.17 3.33 -16.79
CA GLU A 120 1.08 4.09 -16.53
C GLU A 120 1.35 5.22 -17.53
N ASN A 121 0.79 5.14 -18.73
CA ASN A 121 0.97 6.11 -19.81
C ASN A 121 -0.04 7.27 -19.76
N ASP A 122 -0.88 7.34 -18.73
CA ASP A 122 -1.82 8.44 -18.55
C ASP A 122 -1.08 9.74 -18.23
N ALA A 123 -1.15 10.68 -19.17
CA ALA A 123 -0.46 11.97 -19.07
C ALA A 123 -0.86 12.78 -17.83
N LYS A 124 -2.05 12.52 -17.26
CA LYS A 124 -2.53 13.15 -16.02
C LYS A 124 -1.66 12.79 -14.80
N TYR A 125 -0.95 11.66 -14.83
CA TYR A 125 -0.23 11.09 -13.70
C TYR A 125 1.26 10.84 -13.93
N LYS A 126 1.82 11.38 -15.01
CA LYS A 126 3.23 11.22 -15.38
C LYS A 126 4.24 11.62 -14.27
N ASP A 127 3.83 12.51 -13.37
CA ASP A 127 4.69 13.05 -12.30
C ASP A 127 4.45 12.35 -10.94
N LEU A 128 3.58 11.33 -10.88
CA LEU A 128 3.36 10.56 -9.65
C LEU A 128 4.47 9.54 -9.41
N ILE A 129 4.71 9.26 -8.13
CA ILE A 129 5.49 8.08 -7.72
C ILE A 129 4.70 6.84 -8.16
N LEU A 130 5.31 6.00 -8.99
CA LEU A 130 4.78 4.70 -9.38
C LEU A 130 5.49 3.60 -8.58
N ILE A 131 4.71 2.78 -7.87
CA ILE A 131 5.15 1.65 -7.06
C ILE A 131 4.74 0.33 -7.74
#